data_AF-A0A2V8L6C0-F1
#
_entry.id   AF-A0A2V8L6C0-F1
#
_cell.length_a   1.000
_cell.length_b   1.000
_cell.length_c   1.000
_cell.angle_alpha   90.00
_cell.angle_beta   90.00
_cell.angle_gamma   90.00
#
_symmetry.space_group_name_H-M   'P 1'
#
loop_
_entity.id
_entity.type
_entity.pdbx_description
1 polymer ?
#
loop_
_entity_poly.entity_id
_entity_poly.type
_entity_poly.pdbx_seq_one_letter_code
_entity_poly.pdbx_strand_id
1 'polypeptide(L)'
;MSNRKLIRPSLAEIKEQLTVRQPRNRRPAPSDQTNAENFYYVKQMQNKTPMVVVLQDGETIKGVIDWYDKNSIRVNRSPEPNLLVLKHYIKYMYKENEDKDVD
;
A
#
# COMPACT_ATOMS: atom_id res chain seq x y z
N MET A 1 50.70 30.55 32.20
CA MET A 1 50.03 29.80 31.12
C MET A 1 49.40 28.56 31.73
N SER A 2 48.07 28.49 31.77
CA SER A 2 47.34 27.41 32.47
C SER A 2 47.22 26.18 31.58
N ASN A 3 47.86 25.08 31.97
CA ASN A 3 47.80 23.80 31.27
C ASN A 3 46.42 23.16 31.48
N ARG A 4 45.53 23.29 30.50
CA ARG A 4 44.27 22.53 30.45
C ARG A 4 44.60 21.10 30.04
N LYS A 5 44.70 20.19 31.01
CA LYS A 5 44.83 18.75 30.75
C LYS A 5 43.55 18.27 30.04
N LEU A 6 43.74 17.56 28.93
CA LEU A 6 42.65 16.90 28.20
C LEU A 6 42.08 15.79 29.10
N ILE A 7 40.85 15.96 29.60
CA ILE A 7 40.15 14.90 30.34
C ILE A 7 39.67 13.89 29.29
N ARG A 8 40.33 12.73 29.21
CA ARG A 8 39.90 11.61 28.36
C ARG A 8 39.19 10.61 29.27
N PRO A 9 37.85 10.48 29.20
CA PRO A 9 37.18 9.39 29.87
C PRO A 9 37.75 8.06 29.37
N SER A 10 37.87 7.10 30.28
CA SER A 10 38.38 5.78 29.94
C SER A 10 37.38 5.06 29.03
N LEU A 11 37.88 4.17 28.16
CA LEU A 11 37.04 3.34 27.31
C LEU A 11 36.05 2.47 28.13
N ALA A 12 36.39 2.21 29.41
CA ALA A 12 35.55 1.49 30.36
C ALA A 12 34.33 2.32 30.82
N GLU A 13 34.51 3.60 31.12
CA GLU A 13 33.44 4.53 31.52
C GLU A 13 32.41 4.71 30.39
N ILE A 14 32.88 4.80 29.14
CA ILE A 14 32.00 4.88 27.95
C ILE A 14 31.16 3.60 27.82
N LYS A 15 31.75 2.44 28.11
CA LYS A 15 31.06 1.15 27.99
C LYS A 15 29.98 0.99 29.07
N GLU A 16 30.23 1.43 30.31
CA GLU A 16 29.19 1.42 31.35
C GLU A 16 28.01 2.34 31.00
N GLN A 17 28.29 3.53 30.46
CA GLN A 17 27.23 4.47 30.06
C GLN A 17 26.36 3.94 28.91
N LEU A 18 26.90 3.08 28.04
CA LEU A 18 26.16 2.41 26.97
C LEU A 18 25.34 1.20 27.44
N THR A 19 25.57 0.69 28.66
CA THR A 19 24.81 -0.45 29.21
C THR A 19 23.52 -0.04 29.94
N VAL A 20 23.28 1.27 30.13
CA VAL A 20 21.97 1.77 30.52
C VAL A 20 21.02 1.51 29.35
N ARG A 21 20.31 0.38 29.44
CA ARG A 21 19.28 -0.06 28.50
C ARG A 21 18.22 1.03 28.35
N GLN A 22 18.45 1.95 27.42
CA GLN A 22 17.42 2.80 26.87
C GLN A 22 16.28 1.87 26.44
N PRO A 23 15.03 2.09 26.91
CA PRO A 23 13.91 1.30 26.45
C PRO A 23 13.88 1.41 24.93
N ARG A 24 14.02 0.27 24.26
CA ARG A 24 13.93 0.15 22.80
C ARG A 24 12.60 0.79 22.41
N ASN A 25 12.64 2.03 21.91
CA ASN A 25 11.48 2.70 21.36
C ASN A 25 10.89 1.74 20.32
N ARG A 26 9.77 1.11 20.67
CA ARG A 26 9.01 0.30 19.74
C ARG A 26 8.65 1.25 18.62
N ARG A 27 9.12 0.97 17.40
CA ARG A 27 8.70 1.73 16.23
C ARG A 27 7.17 1.70 16.25
N PRO A 28 6.49 2.87 16.17
CA PRO A 28 5.04 2.88 16.10
C PRO A 28 4.61 1.96 14.97
N ALA A 29 3.52 1.22 15.18
CA ALA A 29 2.95 0.39 14.13
C ALA A 29 2.74 1.28 12.88
N PRO A 30 3.02 0.75 11.67
CA PRO A 30 2.72 1.48 10.45
C PRO A 30 1.27 1.96 10.50
N SER A 31 1.02 3.19 10.07
CA SER A 31 -0.34 3.70 9.97
C SER A 31 -1.16 2.76 9.09
N ASP A 32 -2.35 2.36 9.55
CA ASP A 32 -3.25 1.49 8.78
C ASP A 32 -3.62 2.07 7.40
N GLN A 33 -3.49 3.39 7.23
CA GLN A 33 -3.74 4.08 5.98
C GLN A 33 -2.44 4.29 5.17
N THR A 34 -2.18 3.37 4.23
CA THR A 34 -0.99 3.40 3.36
C THR A 34 -1.23 4.09 2.01
N ASN A 35 -2.48 4.50 1.70
CA ASN A 35 -2.92 5.09 0.43
C ASN A 35 -2.71 4.20 -0.83
N ALA A 36 -2.20 2.97 -0.68
CA ALA A 36 -1.86 2.09 -1.80
C ALA A 36 -3.05 1.84 -2.75
N GLU A 37 -4.25 1.70 -2.18
CA GLU A 37 -5.49 1.53 -2.94
C GLU A 37 -5.78 2.73 -3.85
N ASN A 38 -5.66 3.95 -3.33
CA ASN A 38 -5.88 5.17 -4.12
C ASN A 38 -4.87 5.27 -5.27
N PHE A 39 -3.59 4.98 -5.00
CA PHE A 39 -2.56 4.97 -6.04
C PHE A 39 -2.86 3.94 -7.12
N TYR A 40 -3.33 2.76 -6.72
CA TYR A 40 -3.72 1.71 -7.66
C TYR A 40 -4.84 2.19 -8.58
N TYR A 41 -5.97 2.67 -8.04
CA TYR A 41 -7.08 3.12 -8.86
C TYR A 41 -6.71 4.27 -9.79
N VAL A 42 -6.02 5.29 -9.29
CA VAL A 42 -5.59 6.43 -10.11
C VAL A 42 -4.73 5.96 -11.28
N LYS A 43 -3.80 5.04 -11.05
CA LYS A 43 -2.94 4.48 -12.11
C LYS A 43 -3.75 3.70 -13.15
N GLN A 44 -4.69 2.85 -12.70
CA GLN A 44 -5.51 2.04 -13.62
C GLN A 44 -6.46 2.92 -14.46
N MET A 45 -7.05 3.96 -13.86
CA MET A 45 -7.92 4.92 -14.54
C MET A 45 -7.17 5.76 -15.57
N GLN A 46 -6.01 6.32 -15.21
CA GLN A 46 -5.18 7.13 -16.13
C GLN A 46 -4.76 6.34 -17.37
N ASN A 47 -4.35 5.09 -17.17
CA ASN A 47 -3.93 4.22 -18.25
C ASN A 47 -5.11 3.56 -18.99
N LYS A 48 -6.35 3.81 -18.56
CA LYS A 48 -7.55 3.11 -19.04
C LYS A 48 -7.33 1.59 -19.11
N THR A 49 -6.71 1.03 -18.08
CA THR A 49 -6.28 -0.36 -18.10
C THR A 49 -7.49 -1.27 -18.10
N PRO A 50 -7.58 -2.23 -19.05
CA PRO A 50 -8.59 -3.29 -19.00
C PRO A 50 -8.40 -4.14 -17.74
N MET A 51 -9.44 -4.21 -16.92
CA MET A 51 -9.48 -4.90 -15.64
C MET A 51 -10.53 -6.00 -15.68
N VAL A 52 -10.27 -7.07 -14.92
CA VAL A 52 -11.28 -8.06 -14.57
C VAL A 52 -11.54 -7.97 -13.08
N VAL A 53 -12.81 -7.85 -12.71
CA VAL A 53 -13.29 -7.77 -11.33
C VAL A 53 -14.03 -9.06 -11.04
N VAL A 54 -13.52 -9.85 -10.09
CA VAL A 54 -14.15 -11.10 -9.67
C VAL A 54 -14.94 -10.83 -8.41
N LEU A 55 -16.24 -11.14 -8.45
CA LEU A 55 -17.16 -10.98 -7.33
C LEU A 55 -17.09 -12.20 -6.38
N GLN A 56 -17.69 -12.06 -5.20
CA GLN A 56 -17.70 -13.11 -4.17
C GLN A 56 -18.41 -14.40 -4.60
N ASP A 57 -19.42 -14.29 -5.44
CA ASP A 57 -20.16 -15.42 -6.04
C ASP A 57 -19.43 -16.08 -7.22
N GLY A 58 -18.33 -15.49 -7.67
CA GLY A 58 -17.54 -15.95 -8.80
C GLY A 58 -17.91 -15.30 -10.14
N GLU A 59 -18.90 -14.41 -10.19
CA GLU A 59 -19.18 -13.64 -11.40
C GLU A 59 -17.99 -12.73 -11.74
N THR A 60 -17.68 -12.60 -13.02
CA THR A 60 -16.57 -11.78 -13.52
C THR A 60 -17.07 -10.62 -14.35
N ILE A 61 -16.68 -9.40 -13.96
CA ILE A 61 -16.98 -8.18 -14.70
C ILE A 61 -15.70 -7.71 -15.39
N LYS A 62 -15.75 -7.58 -16.72
CA LYS A 62 -14.64 -7.07 -17.53
C LYS A 62 -14.91 -5.63 -17.94
N GLY A 63 -13.91 -4.77 -17.84
CA GLY A 63 -14.03 -3.38 -18.29
C GLY A 63 -12.93 -2.47 -17.76
N VAL A 64 -13.11 -1.16 -17.92
CA VAL A 64 -12.17 -0.15 -17.46
C VAL A 64 -12.74 0.57 -16.26
N ILE A 65 -11.96 0.68 -15.18
CA ILE A 65 -12.33 1.50 -14.03
C ILE A 65 -12.15 2.97 -14.43
N ASP A 66 -13.21 3.78 -14.33
CA ASP A 66 -13.20 5.20 -14.72
C ASP A 66 -13.58 6.14 -13.56
N TRP A 67 -13.98 5.58 -12.43
CA TRP A 67 -14.25 6.31 -11.20
C TRP A 67 -14.17 5.38 -9.97
N TYR A 68 -13.78 5.92 -8.83
CA TYR A 68 -13.78 5.22 -7.54
C TYR A 68 -14.17 6.18 -6.41
N ASP A 69 -14.69 5.60 -5.34
CA ASP A 69 -14.89 6.24 -4.04
C ASP A 69 -14.47 5.25 -2.94
N LYS A 70 -14.72 5.59 -1.68
CA LYS A 70 -14.42 4.78 -0.51
C LYS A 70 -14.96 3.34 -0.65
N ASN A 71 -16.23 3.19 -1.03
CA ASN A 71 -16.94 1.90 -0.95
C ASN A 71 -17.27 1.29 -2.31
N SER A 72 -17.00 1.98 -3.42
CA SER A 72 -17.46 1.56 -4.74
C SER A 72 -16.51 1.97 -5.85
N ILE A 73 -16.60 1.27 -6.98
CA ILE A 73 -15.93 1.61 -8.23
C ILE A 73 -16.94 1.61 -9.37
N ARG A 74 -16.74 2.47 -10.36
CA ARG A 74 -17.50 2.43 -11.61
C ARG A 74 -16.67 1.76 -12.69
N VAL A 75 -17.24 0.76 -13.34
CA VAL A 75 -16.62 -0.01 -14.42
C VAL A 75 -17.37 0.27 -15.71
N ASN A 76 -16.66 0.78 -16.71
CA ASN A 76 -17.17 1.01 -18.05
C ASN A 76 -16.93 -0.24 -18.92
N ARG A 77 -17.99 -0.74 -19.56
CA ARG A 77 -18.02 -2.05 -20.23
C ARG A 77 -18.44 -1.98 -21.70
N SER A 78 -18.08 -0.93 -22.42
CA SER A 78 -18.48 -0.74 -23.83
C SER A 78 -18.35 -2.03 -24.66
N PRO A 79 -19.44 -2.52 -25.31
CA PRO A 79 -20.72 -1.84 -25.55
C PRO A 79 -21.79 -2.02 -24.46
N GLU A 80 -21.52 -2.78 -23.40
CA GLU A 80 -22.45 -3.05 -22.31
C GLU A 80 -22.64 -1.85 -21.37
N PRO A 81 -23.75 -1.81 -20.62
CA PRO A 81 -23.98 -0.77 -19.62
C PRO A 81 -22.91 -0.72 -18.53
N ASN A 82 -22.57 0.50 -18.11
CA ASN A 82 -21.66 0.74 -16.99
C ASN A 82 -22.25 0.20 -15.69
N LEU A 83 -21.37 -0.34 -14.84
CA LEU A 83 -21.76 -0.85 -13.53
C LEU A 83 -21.10 -0.04 -12.41
N LEU A 84 -21.85 0.20 -11.35
CA LEU A 84 -21.31 0.64 -10.07
C LEU A 84 -21.19 -0.59 -9.16
N VAL A 85 -19.97 -1.01 -8.88
CA VAL A 85 -19.67 -2.20 -8.10
C VAL A 85 -19.29 -1.79 -6.68
N LEU A 86 -19.94 -2.37 -5.67
CA LEU A 86 -19.58 -2.15 -4.27
C LEU A 86 -18.37 -3.02 -3.91
N LYS A 87 -17.33 -2.41 -3.32
CA LYS A 87 -16.06 -3.08 -3.03
C LYS A 87 -16.21 -4.27 -2.08
N HIS A 88 -17.21 -4.25 -1.20
CA HIS A 88 -17.45 -5.37 -0.28
C HIS A 88 -17.96 -6.64 -0.98
N TYR A 89 -18.42 -6.56 -2.24
CA TYR A 89 -18.74 -7.73 -3.06
C TYR A 89 -17.58 -8.16 -3.97
N ILE A 90 -16.49 -7.40 -4.03
CA ILE A 90 -15.32 -7.73 -4.84
C ILE A 90 -14.46 -8.72 -4.06
N LYS A 91 -14.15 -9.86 -4.68
CA LYS A 91 -13.23 -10.85 -4.13
C LYS A 91 -11.79 -10.47 -4.45
N TYR A 92 -11.50 -10.21 -5.71
CA TYR A 92 -10.21 -9.69 -6.19
C TYR A 92 -10.37 -9.04 -7.57
N MET A 93 -9.33 -8.32 -8.00
CA MET A 93 -9.26 -7.73 -9.34
C MET A 93 -7.85 -7.94 -9.89
N TYR A 94 -7.74 -8.05 -11.21
CA TYR A 94 -6.46 -8.21 -11.90
C TYR A 94 -6.52 -7.56 -13.29
N LYS A 95 -5.36 -7.32 -13.90
CA LYS A 95 -5.34 -6.72 -15.25
C LYS A 95 -5.71 -7.79 -16.26
N GLU A 96 -6.56 -7.50 -17.23
CA GLU A 96 -7.01 -8.49 -18.21
C GLU A 96 -5.84 -9.16 -18.98
N ASN A 97 -4.72 -8.45 -19.16
CA ASN A 97 -3.55 -9.03 -19.81
C ASN A 97 -2.87 -10.14 -18.99
N GLU A 98 -3.03 -10.15 -17.66
CA GLU A 98 -2.45 -11.16 -16.77
C GLU A 98 -3.18 -12.52 -16.89
N ASP A 99 -4.40 -12.56 -17.43
CA ASP A 99 -5.09 -13.83 -17.76
C ASP A 99 -4.39 -14.58 -18.90
N LYS A 100 -3.80 -13.84 -19.84
CA LYS A 100 -3.24 -14.44 -21.07
C LYS A 100 -1.91 -15.15 -20.86
N ASP A 101 -1.26 -14.92 -19.72
CA ASP A 101 0.04 -15.52 -19.39
C ASP A 101 -0.11 -16.89 -18.66
N VAL A 102 -1.36 -17.35 -18.45
CA VAL A 102 -1.68 -18.61 -17.75
C VAL A 102 -2.11 -19.73 -18.72
N ASP A 103 -2.33 -19.41 -20.00
CA ASP A 103 -2.59 -20.35 -21.10
C ASP A 103 -1.32 -20.63 -21.93
#